data_AF-A0A6A5GF18-F1
#
_entry.id   AF-A0A6A5GF18-F1
#
_cell.length_a   1.000
_cell.length_b   1.000
_cell.length_c   1.000
_cell.angle_alpha   90.00
_cell.angle_beta   90.00
_cell.angle_gamma   90.00
#
_symmetry.space_group_name_H-M   'P 1'
#
loop_
_entity.id
_entity.type
_entity.pdbx_description
1 polymer ?
#
loop_
_entity_poly.entity_id
_entity_poly.type
_entity_poly.pdbx_seq_one_letter_code
_entity_poly.pdbx_strand_id
1 'polypeptide(L)'
;MTTSAQIYLVVSMFAIVGISVLGVFENRLFVLFAENTVWRYLRIPFFALNYSLALLFFIPPYLNIPDQKIALEEVFKILPPELPSYIINGPVFVLATDATYAFLSIFLITIFIIAETLLCIFFIAVNTKCLARKMHLSQTTLRMQRKFLNAIHVQMYTPLIILIIPLIYIAYSIISKNYNQAANNLCFIMISFHGLASTIVMVLIHKSYREACIDIFCFRMQYKTTPIVESRRNSFVSYVPRSKIRDDVVVVAHQITY
;
A
#
# COMPACT_ATOMS: atom_id res chain seq x y z
N MET A 1 -28.85 -14.88 -6.02
CA MET A 1 -27.43 -15.29 -5.91
C MET A 1 -27.36 -16.39 -4.87
N THR A 2 -26.75 -17.55 -5.18
CA THR A 2 -26.66 -18.68 -4.23
C THR A 2 -25.64 -18.37 -3.11
N THR A 3 -25.77 -19.02 -1.95
CA THR A 3 -24.81 -18.89 -0.84
C THR A 3 -23.40 -19.29 -1.25
N SER A 4 -23.25 -20.33 -2.07
CA SER A 4 -21.97 -20.75 -2.63
C SER A 4 -21.30 -19.63 -3.43
N ALA A 5 -22.05 -18.94 -4.30
CA ALA A 5 -21.53 -17.83 -5.10
C ALA A 5 -21.16 -16.62 -4.22
N GLN A 6 -21.95 -16.32 -3.17
CA GLN A 6 -21.61 -15.28 -2.20
C GLN A 6 -20.28 -15.56 -1.50
N ILE A 7 -20.05 -16.79 -1.04
CA ILE A 7 -18.80 -17.18 -0.38
C ILE A 7 -17.62 -17.05 -1.34
N TYR A 8 -17.76 -17.53 -2.57
CA TYR A 8 -16.72 -17.38 -3.59
C TYR A 8 -16.35 -15.91 -3.82
N LEU A 9 -17.34 -15.02 -3.95
CA LEU A 9 -17.10 -13.58 -4.13
C LEU A 9 -16.39 -12.96 -2.92
N VAL A 10 -16.82 -13.29 -1.70
CA VAL A 10 -16.21 -12.77 -0.47
C VAL A 10 -14.75 -13.23 -0.36
N VAL A 11 -14.48 -14.50 -0.57
CA VAL A 11 -13.12 -15.06 -0.50
C VAL A 11 -12.22 -14.49 -1.59
N SER A 12 -12.73 -14.33 -2.81
CA SER A 12 -12.01 -13.68 -3.92
C SER A 12 -11.72 -12.21 -3.61
N MET A 13 -12.66 -11.50 -2.98
CA MET A 13 -12.47 -10.10 -2.59
C MET A 13 -11.30 -9.93 -1.61
N PHE A 14 -11.12 -10.83 -0.64
CA PHE A 14 -9.96 -10.78 0.26
C PHE A 14 -8.63 -10.93 -0.50
N ALA A 15 -8.55 -11.84 -1.47
CA ALA A 15 -7.36 -12.00 -2.30
C ALA A 15 -7.09 -10.76 -3.17
N ILE A 16 -8.13 -10.16 -3.76
CA ILE A 16 -8.06 -8.90 -4.52
C ILE A 16 -7.57 -7.75 -3.64
N VAL A 17 -8.03 -7.65 -2.39
CA VAL A 17 -7.54 -6.68 -1.41
C VAL A 17 -6.06 -6.91 -1.13
N GLY A 18 -5.63 -8.17 -0.96
CA GLY A 18 -4.21 -8.53 -0.82
C GLY A 18 -3.36 -8.04 -1.98
N ILE A 19 -3.81 -8.27 -3.22
CA ILE A 19 -3.12 -7.77 -4.43
C ILE A 19 -3.12 -6.25 -4.49
N SER A 20 -4.20 -5.60 -4.05
CA SER A 20 -4.26 -4.14 -4.00
C SER A 20 -3.24 -3.57 -3.01
N VAL A 21 -3.04 -4.23 -1.87
CA VAL A 21 -1.97 -3.89 -0.92
C VAL A 21 -0.59 -4.09 -1.56
N LEU A 22 -0.34 -5.25 -2.19
CA LEU A 22 0.87 -5.50 -2.97
C LEU A 22 1.11 -4.40 -4.02
N GLY A 23 0.06 -3.95 -4.69
CA GLY A 23 0.09 -2.87 -5.67
C GLY A 23 0.56 -1.55 -5.10
N VAL A 24 0.25 -1.24 -3.83
CA VAL A 24 0.81 -0.06 -3.15
C VAL A 24 2.33 -0.18 -3.02
N PHE A 25 2.86 -1.34 -2.62
CA PHE A 25 4.30 -1.56 -2.47
C PHE A 25 5.03 -1.55 -3.82
N GLU A 26 4.51 -2.29 -4.80
CA GLU A 26 5.06 -2.31 -6.15
C GLU A 26 5.05 -0.91 -6.77
N ASN A 27 3.96 -0.16 -6.63
CA ASN A 27 3.89 1.18 -7.19
C ASN A 27 4.90 2.14 -6.57
N ARG A 28 5.18 1.99 -5.26
CA ARG A 28 6.26 2.75 -4.59
C ARG A 28 7.64 2.36 -5.12
N LEU A 29 7.90 1.06 -5.30
CA LEU A 29 9.13 0.57 -5.92
C LEU A 29 9.28 1.12 -7.34
N PHE A 30 8.20 1.11 -8.13
CA PHE A 30 8.18 1.60 -9.50
C PHE A 30 8.54 3.09 -9.58
N VAL A 31 7.79 3.95 -8.89
CA VAL A 31 8.00 5.40 -8.93
C VAL A 31 9.38 5.81 -8.41
N LEU A 32 9.90 5.13 -7.38
CA LEU A 32 11.19 5.51 -6.79
C LEU A 32 12.40 4.99 -7.58
N PHE A 33 12.29 3.81 -8.20
CA PHE A 33 13.47 3.09 -8.68
C PHE A 33 13.33 2.41 -10.04
N ALA A 34 12.12 2.07 -10.49
CA ALA A 34 11.93 1.19 -11.65
C ALA A 34 11.24 1.85 -12.86
N GLU A 35 10.86 3.13 -12.79
CA GLU A 35 10.14 3.84 -13.85
C GLU A 35 10.83 3.78 -15.23
N ASN A 36 12.16 3.96 -15.23
CA ASN A 36 12.99 3.95 -16.45
C ASN A 36 13.59 2.57 -16.77
N THR A 37 13.02 1.50 -16.23
CA THR A 37 13.50 0.12 -16.44
C THR A 37 12.48 -0.70 -17.23
N VAL A 38 12.88 -1.92 -17.62
CA VAL A 38 11.98 -2.90 -18.26
C VAL A 38 10.75 -3.24 -17.41
N TRP A 39 10.80 -3.01 -16.09
CA TRP A 39 9.69 -3.24 -15.17
C TRP A 39 8.42 -2.43 -15.53
N ARG A 40 8.56 -1.29 -16.22
CA ARG A 40 7.43 -0.51 -16.75
C ARG A 40 6.49 -1.33 -17.63
N TYR A 41 7.02 -2.29 -18.38
CA TYR A 41 6.24 -3.17 -19.23
C TYR A 41 5.84 -4.46 -18.50
N LEU A 42 6.74 -5.02 -17.68
CA LEU A 42 6.49 -6.27 -16.95
C LEU A 42 5.44 -6.13 -15.84
N ARG A 43 5.21 -4.93 -15.29
CA ARG A 43 4.19 -4.73 -14.26
C ARG A 43 2.77 -5.03 -14.74
N ILE A 44 2.48 -4.83 -16.03
CA ILE A 44 1.14 -5.09 -16.59
C ILE A 44 0.79 -6.59 -16.55
N PRO A 45 1.58 -7.50 -17.15
CA PRO A 45 1.32 -8.94 -17.03
C PRO A 45 1.48 -9.43 -15.60
N PHE A 46 2.35 -8.82 -14.78
CA PHE A 46 2.47 -9.14 -13.35
C PHE A 46 1.14 -8.94 -12.59
N PHE A 47 0.48 -7.79 -12.74
CA PHE A 47 -0.82 -7.55 -12.12
C PHE A 47 -1.93 -8.38 -12.76
N ALA A 48 -1.91 -8.55 -14.09
CA ALA A 48 -2.90 -9.38 -14.77
C ALA A 48 -2.85 -10.84 -14.26
N LEU A 49 -1.65 -11.39 -14.08
CA LEU A 49 -1.46 -12.72 -13.50
C LEU A 49 -1.97 -12.76 -12.06
N ASN A 50 -1.56 -11.81 -11.22
CA ASN A 50 -1.97 -11.75 -9.83
C ASN A 50 -3.49 -11.69 -9.68
N TYR A 51 -4.16 -10.76 -10.37
CA TYR A 51 -5.61 -10.66 -10.31
C TYR A 51 -6.32 -11.89 -10.87
N SER A 52 -5.76 -12.52 -11.91
CA SER A 52 -6.28 -13.79 -12.41
C SER A 52 -6.17 -14.89 -11.35
N LEU A 53 -5.02 -15.04 -10.69
CA LEU A 53 -4.84 -16.02 -9.61
C LEU A 53 -5.79 -15.77 -8.44
N ALA A 54 -6.01 -14.51 -8.04
CA ALA A 54 -6.97 -14.17 -6.98
C ALA A 54 -8.43 -14.47 -7.34
N LEU A 55 -8.78 -14.55 -8.62
CA LEU A 55 -10.09 -15.04 -9.03
C LEU A 55 -10.11 -16.57 -9.11
N LEU A 56 -9.04 -17.20 -9.56
CA LEU A 56 -9.03 -18.64 -9.85
C LEU A 56 -8.75 -19.53 -8.62
N PHE A 57 -8.03 -19.03 -7.60
CA PHE A 57 -7.51 -19.89 -6.52
C PHE A 57 -8.59 -20.64 -5.74
N PHE A 58 -9.80 -20.08 -5.63
CA PHE A 58 -10.88 -20.67 -4.85
C PHE A 58 -11.86 -21.52 -5.70
N ILE A 59 -11.59 -21.68 -7.00
CA ILE A 59 -12.40 -22.54 -7.87
C ILE A 59 -12.40 -24.01 -7.41
N PRO A 60 -11.25 -24.65 -7.08
CA PRO A 60 -11.28 -26.04 -6.67
C PRO A 60 -12.11 -26.30 -5.41
N PRO A 61 -11.98 -25.51 -4.31
CA PRO A 61 -12.90 -25.61 -3.17
C PRO A 61 -14.36 -25.36 -3.54
N TYR A 62 -14.64 -24.40 -4.43
CA TYR A 62 -16.00 -24.08 -4.87
C TYR A 62 -16.68 -25.23 -5.62
N LEU A 63 -15.93 -25.91 -6.50
CA LEU A 63 -16.45 -27.07 -7.24
C LEU A 63 -16.62 -28.31 -6.37
N ASN A 64 -15.91 -28.39 -5.23
CA ASN A 64 -15.99 -29.47 -4.26
C ASN A 64 -17.02 -29.22 -3.15
N ILE A 65 -17.87 -28.20 -3.26
CA ILE A 65 -18.96 -27.97 -2.29
C ILE A 65 -19.91 -29.17 -2.31
N PRO A 66 -20.14 -29.84 -1.17
CA PRO A 66 -20.95 -31.05 -1.13
C PRO A 66 -22.45 -30.77 -1.27
N ASP A 67 -23.22 -31.81 -1.61
CA ASP A 67 -24.68 -31.76 -1.53
C ASP A 67 -25.10 -31.42 -0.09
N GLN A 68 -25.90 -30.36 0.04
CA GLN A 68 -26.22 -29.80 1.35
C GLN A 68 -27.07 -30.73 2.21
N LYS A 69 -27.87 -31.62 1.62
CA LYS A 69 -28.69 -32.56 2.42
C LYS A 69 -27.80 -33.56 3.14
N ILE A 70 -26.85 -34.14 2.42
CA ILE A 70 -25.90 -35.12 2.96
C ILE A 70 -24.94 -34.43 3.94
N ALA A 71 -24.39 -33.27 3.55
CA ALA A 71 -23.41 -32.55 4.36
C ALA A 71 -23.97 -32.07 5.70
N LEU A 72 -25.22 -31.57 5.72
CA LEU A 72 -25.87 -31.16 6.96
C LEU A 72 -26.09 -32.36 7.90
N GLU A 73 -26.52 -33.50 7.37
CA GLU A 73 -26.71 -34.71 8.18
C GLU A 73 -25.39 -35.17 8.83
N GLU A 74 -24.29 -35.15 8.09
CA GLU A 74 -22.96 -35.47 8.62
C GLU A 74 -22.50 -34.48 9.70
N VAL A 75 -22.64 -33.17 9.45
CA VAL A 75 -22.23 -32.14 10.40
C VAL A 75 -23.04 -32.22 11.71
N PHE A 76 -24.36 -32.42 11.63
CA PHE A 76 -25.20 -32.55 12.83
C PHE A 76 -24.91 -33.81 13.66
N LYS A 77 -24.34 -34.87 13.07
CA LYS A 77 -23.87 -36.06 13.81
C LYS A 77 -22.61 -35.78 14.64
N ILE A 78 -21.80 -34.81 14.22
CA ILE A 78 -20.50 -34.48 14.85
C ILE A 78 -20.66 -33.38 15.91
N LEU A 79 -21.60 -32.46 15.70
CA LEU A 79 -21.82 -31.35 16.62
C LEU A 79 -22.43 -31.81 17.97
N PRO A 80 -22.21 -31.04 19.06
CA PRO A 80 -22.83 -31.34 20.34
C PRO A 80 -24.36 -31.40 20.25
N PRO A 81 -25.02 -32.33 20.95
CA PRO A 81 -26.48 -32.47 20.89
C PRO A 81 -27.24 -31.28 21.48
N GLU A 82 -26.60 -30.47 22.34
CA GLU A 82 -27.18 -29.28 22.98
C GLU A 82 -27.01 -28.01 22.13
N LEU A 83 -27.25 -28.11 20.82
CA LEU A 83 -27.26 -26.94 19.95
C LEU A 83 -28.53 -26.10 20.17
N PRO A 84 -28.43 -24.77 20.23
CA PRO A 84 -29.60 -23.90 20.24
C PRO A 84 -30.51 -24.15 19.03
N SER A 85 -31.82 -24.09 19.25
CA SER A 85 -32.85 -24.36 18.23
C SER A 85 -32.76 -23.46 16.99
N TYR A 86 -32.23 -22.24 17.14
CA TYR A 86 -31.99 -21.33 16.02
C TYR A 86 -30.83 -21.76 15.11
N ILE A 87 -29.90 -22.60 15.58
CA ILE A 87 -28.83 -23.16 14.75
C ILE A 87 -29.34 -24.39 14.00
N ILE A 88 -30.07 -25.27 14.71
CA ILE A 88 -30.61 -26.51 14.14
C ILE A 88 -31.62 -26.22 13.02
N ASN A 89 -32.54 -25.27 13.27
CA ASN A 89 -33.58 -24.90 12.31
C ASN A 89 -33.16 -23.72 11.40
N GLY A 90 -31.95 -23.20 11.58
CA GLY A 90 -31.44 -22.06 10.84
C GLY A 90 -30.98 -22.46 9.43
N PRO A 91 -30.86 -21.49 8.50
CA PRO A 91 -30.31 -21.72 7.17
C PRO A 91 -28.78 -21.89 7.26
N VAL A 92 -28.33 -23.06 7.69
CA VAL A 92 -26.92 -23.43 7.78
C VAL A 92 -26.43 -23.90 6.41
N PHE A 93 -25.29 -23.37 5.98
CA PHE A 93 -24.62 -23.78 4.74
C PHE A 93 -23.30 -24.46 5.09
N VAL A 94 -23.11 -25.69 4.60
CA VAL A 94 -21.88 -26.45 4.80
C VAL A 94 -20.97 -26.23 3.60
N LEU A 95 -19.92 -25.43 3.79
CA LEU A 95 -18.96 -25.13 2.74
C LEU A 95 -18.13 -26.35 2.33
N ALA A 96 -17.71 -27.15 3.31
CA ALA A 96 -16.94 -28.36 3.09
C ALA A 96 -17.07 -29.30 4.31
N THR A 97 -17.16 -30.60 4.04
CA THR A 97 -17.02 -31.66 5.06
C THR A 97 -15.53 -31.97 5.30
N ASP A 98 -14.71 -31.90 4.24
CA ASP A 98 -13.26 -31.83 4.31
C ASP A 98 -12.75 -30.45 3.85
N ALA A 99 -12.29 -29.64 4.80
CA ALA A 99 -11.81 -28.28 4.53
C ALA A 99 -10.37 -28.21 3.98
N THR A 100 -9.69 -29.35 3.76
CA THR A 100 -8.28 -29.40 3.35
C THR A 100 -8.00 -28.59 2.08
N TYR A 101 -8.81 -28.76 1.03
CA TYR A 101 -8.65 -28.01 -0.22
C TYR A 101 -8.85 -26.50 -0.03
N ALA A 102 -9.84 -26.10 0.78
CA ALA A 102 -10.12 -24.70 1.07
C ALA A 102 -8.96 -24.05 1.81
N PHE A 103 -8.47 -24.70 2.87
CA PHE A 103 -7.33 -24.21 3.65
C PHE A 103 -6.04 -24.16 2.84
N LEU A 104 -5.75 -25.20 2.06
CA LEU A 104 -4.57 -25.23 1.20
C LEU A 104 -4.60 -24.10 0.17
N SER A 105 -5.76 -23.89 -0.48
CA SER A 105 -5.91 -22.83 -1.49
C SER A 105 -5.71 -21.43 -0.87
N ILE A 106 -6.31 -21.17 0.29
CA ILE A 106 -6.16 -19.90 1.02
C ILE A 106 -4.71 -19.71 1.49
N PHE A 107 -4.09 -20.76 2.02
CA PHE A 107 -2.71 -20.72 2.50
C PHE A 107 -1.73 -20.40 1.38
N LEU A 108 -1.85 -21.08 0.23
CA LEU A 108 -0.97 -20.88 -0.93
C LEU A 108 -1.07 -19.46 -1.49
N ILE A 109 -2.28 -18.94 -1.73
CA ILE A 109 -2.44 -17.57 -2.24
C ILE A 109 -1.94 -16.52 -1.23
N THR A 110 -2.16 -16.76 0.07
CA THR A 110 -1.71 -15.85 1.13
C THR A 110 -0.18 -15.78 1.20
N ILE A 111 0.50 -16.93 1.21
CA ILE A 111 1.97 -16.96 1.20
C ILE A 111 2.53 -16.34 -0.08
N PHE A 112 1.91 -16.61 -1.23
CA PHE A 112 2.33 -16.04 -2.50
C PHE A 112 2.33 -14.51 -2.47
N ILE A 113 1.20 -13.89 -2.08
CA ILE A 113 1.07 -12.43 -1.97
C ILE A 113 2.04 -11.85 -0.92
N ILE A 114 2.20 -12.52 0.22
CA ILE A 114 3.15 -12.09 1.27
C ILE A 114 4.58 -12.12 0.72
N ALA A 115 4.97 -13.17 0.00
CA ALA A 115 6.31 -13.31 -0.57
C ALA A 115 6.60 -12.20 -1.58
N GLU A 116 5.68 -11.90 -2.49
CA GLU A 116 5.81 -10.78 -3.44
C GLU A 116 5.90 -9.42 -2.73
N THR A 117 5.11 -9.23 -1.67
CA THR A 117 5.13 -8.00 -0.87
C THR A 117 6.47 -7.83 -0.16
N LEU A 118 6.99 -8.90 0.46
CA LEU A 118 8.31 -8.91 1.10
C LEU A 118 9.43 -8.66 0.09
N LEU A 119 9.30 -9.18 -1.13
CA LEU A 119 10.25 -8.93 -2.21
C LEU A 119 10.25 -7.45 -2.61
N CYS A 120 9.09 -6.81 -2.73
CA CYS A 120 8.99 -5.38 -2.98
C CYS A 120 9.65 -4.56 -1.87
N ILE A 121 9.37 -4.90 -0.60
CA ILE A 121 9.98 -4.25 0.57
C ILE A 121 11.51 -4.41 0.54
N PHE A 122 11.99 -5.62 0.25
CA PHE A 122 13.42 -5.91 0.13
C PHE A 122 14.08 -5.04 -0.94
N PHE A 123 13.50 -4.97 -2.15
CA PHE A 123 14.03 -4.14 -3.23
C PHE A 123 14.00 -2.65 -2.89
N ILE A 124 12.94 -2.15 -2.25
CA ILE A 124 12.88 -0.76 -1.78
C ILE A 124 14.01 -0.49 -0.78
N ALA A 125 14.22 -1.38 0.19
CA ALA A 125 15.26 -1.22 1.20
C ALA A 125 16.68 -1.23 0.59
N VAL A 126 16.95 -2.15 -0.33
CA VAL A 126 18.25 -2.25 -1.02
C VAL A 126 18.51 -1.02 -1.90
N ASN A 127 17.53 -0.63 -2.73
CA ASN A 127 17.68 0.53 -3.61
C ASN A 127 17.81 1.84 -2.84
N THR A 128 17.06 1.99 -1.74
CA THR A 128 17.20 3.14 -0.83
C THR A 128 18.61 3.25 -0.25
N LYS A 129 19.19 2.13 0.20
CA LYS A 129 20.57 2.09 0.71
C LYS A 129 21.59 2.41 -0.40
N CYS A 130 21.38 1.89 -1.60
CA CYS A 130 22.26 2.15 -2.75
C CYS A 130 22.23 3.63 -3.17
N LEU A 131 21.03 4.21 -3.28
CA LEU A 131 20.82 5.62 -3.60
C LEU A 131 21.51 6.52 -2.56
N ALA A 132 21.32 6.22 -1.26
CA ALA A 132 21.94 6.99 -0.19
C ALA A 132 23.48 6.98 -0.24
N ARG A 133 24.11 5.93 -0.79
CA ARG A 133 25.57 5.85 -0.98
C ARG A 133 26.08 6.63 -2.19
N LYS A 134 25.25 6.78 -3.24
CA LYS A 134 25.62 7.45 -4.51
C LYS A 134 25.33 8.95 -4.51
N MET A 135 24.49 9.44 -3.62
CA MET A 135 24.07 10.85 -3.60
C MET A 135 25.21 11.79 -3.16
N HIS A 136 25.78 12.53 -4.11
CA HIS A 136 26.59 13.74 -3.88
C HIS A 136 25.69 14.96 -3.66
N LEU A 137 24.91 14.95 -2.59
CA LEU A 137 23.97 16.04 -2.26
C LEU A 137 24.42 16.81 -1.03
N SER A 138 23.97 18.07 -0.94
CA SER A 138 24.16 18.86 0.27
C SER A 138 23.53 18.18 1.49
N GLN A 139 24.12 18.39 2.67
CA GLN A 139 23.66 17.78 3.93
C GLN A 139 22.18 18.10 4.24
N THR A 140 21.68 19.24 3.77
CA THR A 140 20.28 19.64 3.93
C THR A 140 19.37 18.79 3.04
N THR A 141 19.72 18.61 1.77
CA THR A 141 18.92 17.82 0.81
C THR A 141 18.90 16.34 1.19
N LEU A 142 20.04 15.80 1.62
CA LEU A 142 20.12 14.42 2.13
C LEU A 142 19.21 14.20 3.35
N ARG A 143 19.20 15.16 4.29
CA ARG A 143 18.30 15.10 5.45
C ARG A 143 16.83 15.12 5.05
N MET A 144 16.45 15.94 4.08
CA MET A 144 15.07 15.99 3.58
C MET A 144 14.66 14.68 2.89
N GLN A 145 15.51 14.14 2.02
CA GLN A 145 15.27 12.88 1.32
C GLN A 145 15.16 11.69 2.28
N ARG A 146 16.02 11.61 3.30
CA ARG A 146 15.94 10.56 4.34
C ARG A 146 14.64 10.65 5.14
N LYS A 147 14.22 11.86 5.54
CA LYS A 147 12.95 12.06 6.25
C LYS A 147 11.75 11.61 5.40
N PHE A 148 11.76 11.97 4.11
CA PHE A 148 10.72 11.55 3.17
C PHE A 148 10.66 10.03 2.98
N LEU A 149 11.80 9.38 2.76
CA LEU A 149 11.86 7.93 2.64
C LEU A 149 11.42 7.24 3.94
N ASN A 150 11.82 7.72 5.11
CA ASN A 150 11.35 7.16 6.38
C ASN A 150 9.83 7.29 6.54
N ALA A 151 9.25 8.43 6.17
CA ALA A 151 7.80 8.63 6.16
C ALA A 151 7.07 7.63 5.25
N ILE A 152 7.63 7.35 4.05
CA ILE A 152 7.09 6.33 3.14
C ILE A 152 7.14 4.94 3.80
N HIS A 153 8.25 4.57 4.43
CA HIS A 153 8.36 3.28 5.13
C HIS A 153 7.31 3.14 6.22
N VAL A 154 7.13 4.15 7.08
CA VAL A 154 6.09 4.11 8.12
C VAL A 154 4.70 3.94 7.52
N GLN A 155 4.35 4.74 6.50
CA GLN A 155 3.06 4.62 5.83
C GLN A 155 2.83 3.21 5.24
N MET A 156 3.87 2.61 4.66
CA MET A 156 3.80 1.27 4.09
C MET A 156 3.62 0.18 5.15
N TYR A 157 4.30 0.29 6.29
CA TYR A 157 4.20 -0.72 7.35
C TYR A 157 2.88 -0.66 8.14
N THR A 158 2.22 0.50 8.21
CA THR A 158 0.94 0.66 8.92
C THR A 158 -0.13 -0.35 8.51
N PRO A 159 -0.54 -0.47 7.23
CA PRO A 159 -1.56 -1.44 6.83
C PRO A 159 -1.11 -2.89 7.08
N LEU A 160 0.18 -3.21 6.95
CA LEU A 160 0.70 -4.56 7.21
C LEU A 160 0.54 -4.96 8.68
N ILE A 161 0.89 -4.07 9.61
CA ILE A 161 0.75 -4.35 11.04
C ILE A 161 -0.72 -4.62 11.39
N ILE A 162 -1.64 -3.83 10.85
CA ILE A 162 -3.08 -3.99 11.09
C ILE A 162 -3.60 -5.32 10.53
N LEU A 163 -3.07 -5.79 9.40
CA LEU A 163 -3.51 -7.03 8.75
C LEU A 163 -2.83 -8.29 9.29
N ILE A 164 -1.58 -8.21 9.79
CA ILE A 164 -0.86 -9.37 10.32
C ILE A 164 -1.50 -9.91 11.60
N ILE A 165 -1.96 -9.02 12.50
CA ILE A 165 -2.58 -9.40 13.77
C ILE A 165 -3.80 -10.33 13.56
N PRO A 166 -4.82 -9.97 12.75
CA PRO A 166 -5.96 -10.85 12.50
C PRO A 166 -5.55 -12.14 11.78
N LEU A 167 -4.57 -12.10 10.87
CA LEU A 167 -4.10 -13.31 10.19
C LEU A 167 -3.47 -14.31 11.16
N ILE A 168 -2.63 -13.85 12.10
CA ILE A 168 -2.04 -14.71 13.14
C ILE A 168 -3.12 -15.33 14.01
N TYR A 169 -4.10 -14.53 14.44
CA TYR A 169 -5.20 -15.03 15.27
C TYR A 169 -6.04 -16.08 14.51
N ILE A 170 -6.40 -15.82 13.25
CA ILE A 170 -7.17 -16.77 12.43
C ILE A 170 -6.39 -18.07 12.24
N ALA A 171 -5.09 -18.01 11.94
CA ALA A 171 -4.25 -19.19 11.81
C ALA A 171 -4.18 -20.00 13.12
N TYR A 172 -3.98 -19.31 14.26
CA TYR A 172 -3.99 -19.94 15.58
C TYR A 172 -5.34 -20.61 15.89
N SER A 173 -6.46 -19.92 15.62
CA SER A 173 -7.82 -20.41 15.84
C SER A 173 -8.09 -21.71 15.06
N ILE A 174 -7.65 -21.78 13.81
CA ILE A 174 -7.76 -22.98 12.96
C ILE A 174 -6.90 -24.13 13.51
N ILE A 175 -5.62 -23.88 13.81
CA ILE A 175 -4.69 -24.92 14.27
C ILE A 175 -5.11 -25.47 15.65
N SER A 176 -5.51 -24.59 16.56
CA SER A 176 -5.94 -24.98 17.91
C SER A 176 -7.39 -25.50 17.97
N LYS A 177 -8.15 -25.37 16.87
CA LYS A 177 -9.60 -25.65 16.79
C LYS A 177 -10.44 -24.86 17.82
N ASN A 178 -9.92 -23.75 18.32
CA ASN A 178 -10.55 -22.92 19.33
C ASN A 178 -11.11 -21.64 18.71
N TYR A 179 -12.39 -21.71 18.31
CA TYR A 179 -13.08 -20.60 17.64
C TYR A 179 -13.77 -19.69 18.66
N ASN A 180 -13.31 -18.45 18.77
CA ASN A 180 -13.99 -17.42 19.56
C ASN A 180 -14.69 -16.43 18.62
N GLN A 181 -16.02 -16.39 18.68
CA GLN A 181 -16.84 -15.57 17.77
C GLN A 181 -16.57 -14.07 17.93
N ALA A 182 -16.40 -13.58 19.16
CA ALA A 182 -16.11 -12.17 19.40
C ALA A 182 -14.75 -11.77 18.81
N ALA A 183 -13.73 -12.62 18.97
CA ALA A 183 -12.41 -12.38 18.42
C ALA A 183 -12.38 -12.51 16.88
N ASN A 184 -13.11 -13.46 16.30
CA ASN A 184 -13.31 -13.54 14.84
C ASN A 184 -13.96 -12.26 14.29
N ASN A 185 -15.04 -11.78 14.93
CA ASN A 185 -15.70 -10.53 14.54
C ASN A 185 -14.75 -9.33 14.64
N LEU A 186 -13.95 -9.24 15.70
CA LEU A 186 -12.94 -8.21 15.84
C LEU A 186 -11.89 -8.27 14.72
N CYS A 187 -11.48 -9.47 14.30
CA CYS A 187 -10.57 -9.63 13.17
C CYS A 187 -11.16 -9.08 11.87
N PHE A 188 -12.42 -9.39 11.57
CA PHE A 188 -13.10 -8.83 10.39
C PHE A 188 -13.23 -7.30 10.44
N ILE A 189 -13.47 -6.74 11.63
CA ILE A 189 -13.47 -5.27 11.82
C ILE A 189 -12.07 -4.70 11.53
N MET A 190 -11.02 -5.26 12.12
CA MET A 190 -9.64 -4.81 11.88
C MET A 190 -9.27 -4.88 10.40
N ILE A 191 -9.58 -6.00 9.73
CA ILE A 191 -9.34 -6.15 8.29
C ILE A 191 -10.17 -5.12 7.51
N SER A 192 -11.41 -4.82 7.88
CA SER A 192 -12.21 -3.82 7.16
C SER A 192 -11.67 -2.39 7.35
N PHE A 193 -11.15 -2.07 8.53
CA PHE A 193 -10.65 -0.74 8.88
C PHE A 193 -9.23 -0.41 8.38
N HIS A 194 -8.46 -1.40 7.92
CA HIS A 194 -7.05 -1.21 7.55
C HIS A 194 -6.82 -0.09 6.51
N GLY A 195 -7.70 0.03 5.51
CA GLY A 195 -7.60 1.04 4.44
C GLY A 195 -7.85 2.45 4.95
N LEU A 196 -8.84 2.62 5.84
CA LEU A 196 -9.11 3.91 6.50
C LEU A 196 -7.92 4.32 7.37
N ALA A 197 -7.42 3.40 8.21
CA ALA A 197 -6.28 3.65 9.06
C ALA A 197 -5.02 4.01 8.26
N SER A 198 -4.73 3.28 7.17
CA SER A 198 -3.61 3.58 6.27
C SER A 198 -3.73 4.98 5.64
N THR A 199 -4.94 5.37 5.23
CA THR A 199 -5.20 6.68 4.63
C THR A 199 -5.02 7.81 5.65
N ILE A 200 -5.54 7.65 6.87
CA ILE A 200 -5.35 8.63 7.95
C ILE A 200 -3.85 8.81 8.23
N VAL A 201 -3.11 7.71 8.37
CA VAL A 201 -1.66 7.77 8.61
C VAL A 201 -0.93 8.44 7.45
N MET A 202 -1.30 8.15 6.20
CA MET A 202 -0.73 8.84 5.03
C MET A 202 -0.91 10.35 5.14
N VAL A 203 -2.14 10.82 5.40
CA VAL A 203 -2.43 12.26 5.53
C VAL A 203 -1.63 12.85 6.69
N LEU A 204 -1.63 12.22 7.87
CA LEU A 204 -0.98 12.77 9.04
C LEU A 204 0.55 12.83 8.93
N ILE A 205 1.20 11.86 8.28
CA ILE A 205 2.65 11.81 8.20
C ILE A 205 3.19 12.77 7.12
N HIS A 206 2.52 12.87 5.98
CA HIS A 206 3.05 13.63 4.84
C HIS A 206 2.60 15.09 4.84
N LYS A 207 3.56 16.00 5.03
CA LYS A 207 3.31 17.45 5.06
C LYS A 207 2.53 17.95 3.83
N SER A 208 2.91 17.52 2.63
CA SER A 208 2.26 17.91 1.39
C SER A 208 0.78 17.50 1.33
N TYR A 209 0.43 16.34 1.87
CA TYR A 209 -0.97 15.90 1.96
C TYR A 209 -1.74 16.70 3.00
N ARG A 210 -1.16 16.97 4.18
CA ARG A 210 -1.81 17.83 5.19
C ARG A 210 -2.11 19.23 4.64
N GLU A 211 -1.13 19.85 4.00
CA GLU A 211 -1.28 21.20 3.44
C GLU A 211 -2.37 21.21 2.36
N ALA A 212 -2.37 20.25 1.44
CA ALA A 212 -3.43 20.12 0.44
C ALA A 212 -4.82 19.91 1.06
N CYS A 213 -4.95 19.04 2.07
CA CYS A 213 -6.22 18.83 2.77
C CYS A 213 -6.69 20.11 3.47
N ILE A 214 -5.81 20.82 4.16
CA ILE A 214 -6.15 22.10 4.81
C ILE A 214 -6.60 23.13 3.76
N ASP A 215 -5.88 23.23 2.64
CA ASP A 215 -6.21 24.20 1.59
C ASP A 215 -7.57 23.91 0.94
N ILE A 216 -7.93 22.63 0.74
CA ILE A 216 -9.22 22.20 0.19
C ILE A 216 -10.36 22.35 1.20
N PHE A 217 -10.18 21.84 2.42
CA PHE A 217 -11.27 21.68 3.39
C PHE A 217 -11.40 22.84 4.37
N CYS A 218 -10.35 23.61 4.62
CA CYS A 218 -10.37 24.70 5.60
C CYS A 218 -10.52 26.08 4.98
N PHE A 219 -10.89 26.22 3.69
CA PHE A 219 -11.03 27.49 2.95
C PHE A 219 -10.03 28.53 3.47
N ARG A 220 -8.80 28.54 2.95
CA ARG A 220 -7.94 29.70 3.22
C ARG A 220 -8.72 30.94 2.78
N MET A 221 -9.21 31.72 3.74
CA MET A 221 -9.47 33.13 3.53
C MET A 221 -8.16 33.68 3.00
N GLN A 222 -8.06 33.80 1.68
CA GLN A 222 -7.06 34.64 1.05
C GLN A 222 -7.37 36.05 1.54
N TYR A 223 -6.84 36.41 2.71
CA TYR A 223 -6.52 37.79 2.95
C TYR A 223 -5.52 38.14 1.85
N LYS A 224 -6.02 38.80 0.80
CA LYS A 224 -5.18 39.57 -0.10
C LYS A 224 -4.42 40.55 0.78
N THR A 225 -3.23 40.18 1.20
CA THR A 225 -2.25 41.19 1.59
C THR A 225 -2.00 41.99 0.31
N THR A 226 -2.56 43.19 0.29
CA THR A 226 -2.18 44.23 -0.65
C THR A 226 -0.65 44.27 -0.69
N PRO A 227 -0.02 44.29 -1.87
CA PRO A 227 1.42 44.42 -1.94
C PRO A 227 1.77 45.75 -1.26
N ILE A 228 2.56 45.68 -0.20
CA ILE A 228 3.19 46.87 0.38
C ILE A 228 4.04 47.43 -0.76
N VAL A 229 3.66 48.60 -1.27
CA VAL A 229 4.46 49.37 -2.20
C VAL A 229 5.80 49.60 -1.51
N GLU A 230 6.84 48.95 -2.03
CA GLU A 230 8.21 49.13 -1.60
C GLU A 230 8.58 50.59 -1.91
N SER A 231 8.43 51.44 -0.90
CA SER A 231 8.91 52.82 -0.92
C SER A 231 10.42 52.78 -1.14
N ARG A 232 10.86 53.08 -2.37
CA ARG A 232 12.25 53.31 -2.74
C ARG A 232 12.94 54.16 -1.67
N ARG A 233 13.81 53.54 -0.86
CA ARG A 233 14.80 54.26 -0.07
C ARG A 233 16.15 54.06 -0.73
N ASN A 234 16.48 55.00 -1.62
CA ASN A 234 17.81 55.16 -2.16
C ASN A 234 18.80 55.39 -1.02
N SER A 235 19.81 54.54 -0.88
CA SER A 235 21.06 54.94 -0.24
C SER A 235 22.21 54.02 -0.66
N PHE A 236 23.23 54.65 -1.24
CA PHE A 236 24.60 54.16 -1.50
C PHE A 236 24.82 53.23 -2.69
N VAL A 237 24.91 53.86 -3.87
CA VAL A 237 25.88 53.46 -4.89
C VAL A 237 26.75 54.68 -5.17
N SER A 238 28.02 54.60 -4.80
CA SER A 238 29.06 55.57 -5.13
C SER A 238 29.30 55.55 -6.64
N TYR A 239 29.14 56.71 -7.28
CA TYR A 239 29.39 56.91 -8.69
C TYR A 239 30.91 56.98 -8.94
N VAL A 240 31.46 56.00 -9.64
CA VAL A 240 32.83 56.05 -10.18
C VAL A 240 32.74 56.59 -11.62
N PRO A 241 33.32 57.75 -11.96
CA PRO A 241 33.26 58.28 -13.33
C PRO A 241 34.18 57.45 -14.23
N ARG A 242 33.63 56.88 -15.30
CA ARG A 242 34.40 56.16 -16.33
C ARG A 242 35.00 57.16 -17.33
N SER A 243 36.33 57.23 -17.30
CA SER A 243 37.26 57.36 -18.43
C SER A 243 37.19 58.58 -19.37
N LYS A 244 38.14 59.51 -19.15
CA LYS A 244 39.08 59.92 -20.21
C LYS A 244 40.21 58.87 -20.21
N ILE A 245 40.07 57.82 -21.00
CA ILE A 245 41.18 56.93 -21.34
C ILE A 245 41.16 56.81 -22.86
N ARG A 246 42.28 57.22 -23.44
CA ARG A 246 42.55 57.45 -24.85
C ARG A 246 42.60 56.10 -25.56
N ASP A 247 41.83 55.96 -26.63
CA ASP A 247 41.92 54.83 -27.56
C ASP A 247 43.23 54.96 -28.33
N ASP A 248 44.21 54.13 -27.96
CA ASP A 248 45.33 53.77 -28.83
C ASP A 248 45.78 52.37 -28.42
N VAL A 249 46.08 51.55 -29.43
CA VAL A 249 46.72 50.21 -29.41
C VAL A 249 45.80 49.05 -29.81
N VAL A 250 45.92 48.75 -31.10
CA VAL A 250 45.62 47.53 -31.85
C VAL A 250 46.51 46.36 -31.37
N VAL A 251 46.17 45.13 -31.80
CA VAL A 251 47.00 43.89 -31.93
C VAL A 251 46.57 42.77 -30.95
N VAL A 252 45.71 41.81 -31.32
CA VAL A 252 45.90 40.53 -32.09
C VAL A 252 46.15 39.29 -31.19
N ALA A 253 45.51 38.17 -31.60
CA ALA A 253 45.74 36.76 -31.24
C ALA A 253 45.26 36.30 -29.85
N HIS A 254 44.78 35.07 -29.60
CA HIS A 254 44.84 33.81 -30.34
C HIS A 254 43.69 32.86 -29.89
N GLN A 255 43.36 31.88 -30.73
CA GLN A 255 42.50 30.70 -30.47
C GLN A 255 42.96 29.82 -29.29
N ILE A 256 42.07 28.95 -28.77
CA ILE A 256 42.19 27.48 -28.49
C ILE A 256 40.95 27.04 -27.64
N THR A 257 39.95 26.30 -28.17
CA THR A 257 39.71 24.81 -28.07
C THR A 257 40.01 24.21 -26.68
N TYR A 258 39.17 23.46 -25.96
CA TYR A 258 38.04 22.57 -26.25
C TYR A 258 36.97 22.73 -25.15
#